data_AF-A0A9W8PYZ1-F1
#
_entry.id   AF-A0A9W8PYZ1-F1
#
_cell.length_a   1.000
_cell.length_b   1.000
_cell.length_c   1.000
_cell.angle_alpha   90.00
_cell.angle_beta   90.00
_cell.angle_gamma   90.00
#
_symmetry.space_group_name_H-M   'P 1'
#
loop_
_entity.id
_entity.type
_entity.pdbx_description
1 polymer ?
#
loop_
_entity_poly.entity_id
_entity_poly.type
_entity_poly.pdbx_seq_one_letter_code
_entity_poly.pdbx_strand_id
1 'polypeptide(L)'
;MGRPHSISDRDIDVPLPANIDDELDTDEAILAAIAESNECPSRITTLTPAIRIFRLQQIDSKISHTVCRVDKDVSTIKPHKVARLRDALEEWKAGITETGPENKPHPYLTTDYHMIQYHKAIILLNLPFLPSLTPQDPTFHEIVHSAGQICILSKRLHDQQTYISFSLLSLHANFVAGLVMVYCFCLDSSIFSPKFSSSVRACSTMLYIISERWPRAVQARKAFDRLVAATIECDGEPSTGLMRSENNLPPSQDRFQTGLLSGEAGHPEVWNSFESILGDHQIDLETWMHDSIFDTISTFQPMDWTE
;
A
#
# COMPACT_ATOMS: atom_id res chain seq x y z
N MET A 1 -21.32 -7.44 9.00
CA MET A 1 -22.06 -7.57 7.71
C MET A 1 -21.55 -6.47 6.82
N GLY A 2 -20.65 -6.74 5.87
CA GLY A 2 -19.99 -5.62 5.18
C GLY A 2 -18.95 -5.95 4.10
N ARG A 3 -18.94 -7.16 3.53
CA ARG A 3 -18.23 -7.39 2.27
C ARG A 3 -19.27 -7.80 1.22
N PRO A 4 -19.35 -7.13 0.07
CA PRO A 4 -20.17 -7.59 -1.05
C PRO A 4 -19.87 -9.05 -1.37
N HIS A 5 -20.87 -9.78 -1.88
CA HIS A 5 -20.65 -11.14 -2.36
C HIS A 5 -19.68 -11.10 -3.54
N SER A 6 -18.51 -11.73 -3.40
CA SER A 6 -17.50 -11.84 -4.45
C SER A 6 -17.30 -13.30 -4.87
N ILE A 7 -16.95 -13.49 -6.14
CA ILE A 7 -16.56 -14.80 -6.68
C ILE A 7 -15.19 -15.15 -6.09
N SER A 8 -15.05 -16.33 -5.50
CA SER A 8 -13.77 -16.78 -4.94
C SER A 8 -12.91 -17.39 -6.03
N ASP A 9 -11.58 -17.28 -5.93
CA ASP A 9 -10.66 -17.90 -6.90
C ASP A 9 -10.88 -19.41 -7.09
N ARG A 10 -11.35 -20.11 -6.05
CA ARG A 10 -11.69 -21.54 -6.12
C ARG A 10 -12.90 -21.84 -7.01
N ASP A 11 -13.72 -20.83 -7.29
CA ASP A 11 -14.90 -20.92 -8.14
C ASP A 11 -14.56 -20.57 -9.60
N ILE A 12 -13.30 -20.25 -9.91
CA ILE A 12 -12.79 -19.99 -11.26
C ILE A 12 -12.03 -21.23 -11.74
N ASP A 13 -12.62 -21.96 -12.68
CA ASP A 13 -12.07 -23.21 -13.23
C ASP A 13 -11.38 -23.02 -14.60
N VAL A 14 -11.44 -21.83 -15.16
CA VAL A 14 -10.84 -21.49 -16.46
C VAL A 14 -9.34 -21.20 -16.28
N PRO A 15 -8.46 -21.79 -17.13
CA PRO A 15 -7.03 -21.49 -17.09
C PRO A 15 -6.73 -20.06 -17.54
N LEU A 16 -5.54 -19.56 -17.18
CA LEU A 16 -5.05 -18.29 -17.71
C LEU A 16 -4.92 -18.34 -19.24
N PRO A 17 -5.11 -17.22 -19.95
CA PRO A 17 -4.92 -17.18 -21.39
C PRO A 17 -3.47 -17.55 -21.76
N ALA A 18 -3.29 -18.14 -22.94
CA ALA A 18 -1.97 -18.42 -23.48
C ALA A 18 -1.20 -17.11 -23.71
N ASN A 19 0.12 -17.16 -23.53
CA ASN A 19 0.98 -15.99 -23.72
C ASN A 19 1.31 -15.80 -25.20
N ILE A 20 0.32 -15.31 -25.96
CA ILE A 20 0.37 -15.04 -27.40
C ILE A 20 0.05 -13.58 -27.69
N ASP A 21 0.21 -13.15 -28.94
CA ASP A 21 -0.20 -11.81 -29.39
C ASP A 21 -1.72 -11.80 -29.67
N ASP A 22 -2.37 -10.68 -29.34
CA ASP A 22 -3.84 -10.50 -29.36
C ASP A 22 -4.36 -10.12 -30.76
N GLU A 23 -3.45 -9.82 -31.69
CA GLU A 23 -3.76 -9.45 -33.09
C GLU A 23 -3.91 -10.68 -34.00
N LEU A 24 -3.92 -11.90 -33.44
CA LEU A 24 -4.02 -13.15 -34.20
C LEU A 24 -5.48 -13.51 -34.51
N ASP A 25 -5.86 -13.45 -35.78
CA ASP A 25 -7.26 -13.61 -36.21
C ASP A 25 -7.62 -14.99 -36.81
N THR A 26 -6.67 -15.93 -36.90
CA THR A 26 -6.91 -17.26 -37.51
C THR A 26 -6.55 -18.39 -36.56
N ASP A 27 -7.36 -19.45 -36.55
CA ASP A 27 -7.19 -20.61 -35.66
C ASP A 27 -5.81 -21.27 -35.85
N GLU A 28 -5.34 -21.38 -37.10
CA GLU A 28 -4.02 -21.95 -37.40
C GLU A 28 -2.88 -21.11 -36.81
N ALA A 29 -2.97 -19.78 -36.90
CA ALA A 29 -1.96 -18.88 -36.35
C ALA A 29 -1.97 -18.89 -34.81
N ILE A 30 -3.15 -18.96 -34.19
CA ILE A 30 -3.29 -19.07 -32.74
C ILE A 30 -2.66 -20.37 -32.24
N LEU A 31 -2.96 -21.51 -32.87
CA LEU A 31 -2.38 -22.81 -32.47
C LEU A 31 -0.86 -22.84 -32.61
N ALA A 32 -0.32 -22.27 -33.70
CA ALA A 32 1.13 -22.16 -33.89
C ALA A 32 1.78 -21.26 -32.81
N ALA A 33 1.17 -20.11 -32.50
CA ALA A 33 1.67 -19.20 -31.47
C ALA A 33 1.61 -19.83 -30.07
N ILE A 34 0.58 -20.63 -29.76
CA ILE A 34 0.49 -21.37 -28.50
C ILE A 34 1.63 -22.40 -28.41
N ALA A 35 1.90 -23.15 -29.48
CA ALA A 35 2.99 -24.11 -29.51
C ALA A 35 4.34 -23.42 -29.27
N GLU A 36 4.61 -22.31 -29.94
CA GLU A 36 5.82 -21.52 -29.77
C GLU A 36 5.96 -20.94 -28.35
N SER A 37 4.86 -20.44 -27.78
CA SER A 37 4.81 -19.91 -26.41
C SER A 37 5.20 -20.96 -25.37
N ASN A 38 4.79 -22.22 -25.58
CA ASN A 38 5.17 -23.33 -24.71
C ASN A 38 6.67 -23.69 -24.81
N GLU A 39 7.27 -23.52 -25.99
CA GLU A 39 8.71 -23.74 -26.20
C GLU A 39 9.56 -22.59 -25.62
N CYS A 40 9.06 -21.35 -25.69
CA CYS A 40 9.73 -20.15 -25.18
C CYS A 40 8.87 -19.39 -24.15
N PRO A 41 8.71 -19.89 -22.91
CA PRO A 41 7.85 -19.27 -21.89
C PRO A 41 8.23 -17.84 -21.49
N SER A 42 9.47 -17.43 -21.76
CA SER A 42 9.99 -16.09 -21.45
C SER A 42 9.69 -15.05 -22.53
N ARG A 43 9.08 -15.43 -23.66
CA ARG A 43 8.71 -14.49 -24.73
C ARG A 43 7.69 -13.48 -24.21
N ILE A 44 7.91 -12.21 -24.53
CA ILE A 44 6.96 -11.13 -24.21
C ILE A 44 6.03 -10.95 -25.41
N THR A 45 4.73 -10.98 -25.16
CA THR A 45 3.64 -10.79 -26.13
C THR A 45 2.68 -9.72 -25.62
N THR A 46 1.68 -9.34 -26.43
CA THR A 46 0.66 -8.36 -26.00
C THR A 46 -0.15 -8.82 -24.78
N LEU A 47 -0.33 -10.13 -24.57
CA LEU A 47 -1.06 -10.69 -23.42
C LEU A 47 -0.19 -10.88 -22.16
N THR A 48 1.14 -10.77 -22.27
CA THR A 48 2.05 -10.92 -21.12
C THR A 48 1.67 -10.04 -19.92
N PRO A 49 1.35 -8.74 -20.07
CA PRO A 49 0.93 -7.89 -18.96
C PRO A 49 -0.33 -8.40 -18.25
N ALA A 50 -1.35 -8.82 -19.01
CA ALA A 50 -2.60 -9.32 -18.44
C ALA A 50 -2.36 -10.61 -17.64
N ILE A 51 -1.56 -11.53 -18.17
CA ILE A 51 -1.19 -12.78 -17.49
C ILE A 51 -0.43 -12.49 -16.18
N ARG A 52 0.50 -11.53 -16.19
CA ARG A 52 1.23 -11.11 -14.98
C ARG A 52 0.28 -10.53 -13.93
N ILE A 53 -0.66 -9.68 -14.34
CA ILE A 53 -1.69 -9.13 -13.46
C ILE A 53 -2.55 -10.24 -12.87
N PHE A 54 -3.08 -11.15 -13.68
CA PHE A 54 -3.91 -12.26 -13.19
C PHE A 54 -3.17 -13.14 -12.19
N ARG A 55 -1.91 -13.50 -12.47
CA ARG A 55 -1.08 -14.27 -11.53
C ARG A 55 -0.92 -13.56 -10.20
N LEU A 56 -0.70 -12.24 -10.21
CA LEU A 56 -0.59 -11.49 -8.98
C LEU A 56 -1.93 -11.40 -8.23
N GLN A 57 -3.04 -11.15 -8.94
CA GLN A 57 -4.37 -11.12 -8.32
C GLN A 57 -4.72 -12.46 -7.64
N GLN A 58 -4.30 -13.59 -8.23
CA GLN A 58 -4.42 -14.89 -7.58
C GLN A 58 -3.58 -15.02 -6.30
N ILE A 59 -2.41 -14.38 -6.24
CA ILE A 59 -1.60 -14.32 -5.02
C ILE A 59 -2.28 -13.39 -3.99
N ASP A 60 -2.73 -12.20 -4.39
CA ASP A 60 -3.44 -11.24 -3.53
C ASP A 60 -4.71 -11.85 -2.90
N SER A 61 -5.46 -12.63 -3.68
CA SER A 61 -6.62 -13.39 -3.21
C SER A 61 -6.23 -14.40 -2.12
N LYS A 62 -5.15 -15.17 -2.35
CA LYS A 62 -4.61 -16.12 -1.36
C LYS A 62 -4.09 -15.42 -0.11
N ILE A 63 -3.43 -14.26 -0.24
CA ILE A 63 -3.00 -13.41 0.88
C ILE A 63 -4.24 -13.00 1.68
N SER A 64 -5.22 -12.39 1.04
CA SER A 64 -6.44 -11.90 1.68
C SER A 64 -7.18 -12.99 2.46
N HIS A 65 -7.31 -14.19 1.89
CA HIS A 65 -7.95 -15.33 2.56
C HIS A 65 -7.11 -15.99 3.65
N THR A 66 -5.80 -15.75 3.67
CA THR A 66 -4.87 -16.39 4.62
C THR A 66 -4.55 -15.49 5.81
N VAL A 67 -4.16 -14.25 5.54
CA VAL A 67 -3.65 -13.31 6.56
C VAL A 67 -4.64 -12.21 6.92
N CYS A 68 -5.46 -11.74 5.98
CA CYS A 68 -6.44 -10.66 6.22
C CYS A 68 -7.83 -11.19 6.63
N ARG A 69 -7.84 -12.20 7.49
CA ARG A 69 -9.06 -12.87 7.94
C ARG A 69 -9.74 -12.07 9.03
N VAL A 70 -11.05 -11.89 8.90
CA VAL A 70 -11.89 -11.29 9.94
C VAL A 70 -12.42 -12.33 10.94
N ASP A 71 -12.39 -13.61 10.57
CA ASP A 71 -12.96 -14.69 11.38
C ASP A 71 -11.99 -15.29 12.40
N LYS A 72 -10.70 -14.94 12.32
CA LYS A 72 -9.65 -15.49 13.18
C LYS A 72 -8.62 -14.43 13.55
N ASP A 73 -8.12 -14.55 14.77
CA ASP A 73 -7.05 -13.71 15.27
C ASP A 73 -5.73 -13.96 14.51
N VAL A 74 -4.92 -12.91 14.37
CA VAL A 74 -3.62 -12.91 13.68
C VAL A 74 -2.67 -13.95 14.27
N SER A 75 -2.72 -14.19 15.58
CA SER A 75 -1.91 -15.22 16.25
C SER A 75 -2.17 -16.65 15.76
N THR A 76 -3.32 -16.92 15.14
CA THR A 76 -3.66 -18.23 14.59
C THR A 76 -3.02 -18.51 13.23
N ILE A 77 -2.45 -17.49 12.59
CA ILE A 77 -1.83 -17.60 11.28
C ILE A 77 -0.51 -18.35 11.43
N LYS A 78 -0.37 -19.45 10.69
CA LYS A 78 0.83 -20.27 10.74
C LYS A 78 1.96 -19.58 9.96
N PRO A 79 3.16 -19.36 10.55
CA PRO A 79 4.26 -18.64 9.89
C PRO A 79 4.66 -19.22 8.52
N HIS A 80 4.63 -20.56 8.36
CA HIS A 80 4.96 -21.19 7.08
C HIS A 80 3.99 -20.82 5.94
N LYS A 81 2.76 -20.41 6.23
CA LYS A 81 1.82 -19.94 5.20
C LYS A 81 2.23 -18.56 4.69
N VAL A 82 2.65 -17.68 5.60
CA VAL A 82 3.17 -16.34 5.27
C VAL A 82 4.44 -16.48 4.43
N ALA A 83 5.37 -17.34 4.86
CA ALA A 83 6.60 -17.62 4.11
C ALA A 83 6.31 -18.12 2.68
N ARG A 84 5.39 -19.08 2.51
CA ARG A 84 5.00 -19.58 1.18
C ARG A 84 4.40 -18.50 0.27
N LEU A 85 3.62 -17.57 0.83
CA LEU A 85 3.04 -16.46 0.05
C LEU A 85 4.12 -15.46 -0.34
N ARG A 86 5.07 -15.19 0.56
CA ARG A 86 6.26 -14.38 0.28
C ARG A 86 7.12 -14.99 -0.84
N ASP A 87 7.39 -16.29 -0.77
CA ASP A 87 8.16 -17.00 -1.81
C ASP A 87 7.46 -16.90 -3.17
N ALA A 88 6.13 -17.04 -3.20
CA ALA A 88 5.35 -16.88 -4.43
C ALA A 88 5.40 -15.45 -5.00
N LEU A 89 5.45 -14.42 -4.14
CA LEU A 89 5.63 -13.03 -4.57
C LEU A 89 7.02 -12.80 -5.17
N GLU A 90 8.07 -13.35 -4.55
CA GLU A 90 9.44 -13.22 -5.07
C GLU A 90 9.63 -13.99 -6.37
N GLU A 91 9.05 -15.18 -6.50
CA GLU A 91 9.03 -15.94 -7.76
C GLU A 91 8.30 -15.17 -8.86
N TRP A 92 7.14 -14.58 -8.55
CA TRP A 92 6.40 -13.74 -9.50
C TRP A 92 7.21 -12.52 -9.93
N LYS A 93 7.87 -11.84 -8.98
CA LYS A 93 8.73 -10.69 -9.25
C LYS A 93 9.95 -11.05 -10.09
N ALA A 94 10.58 -12.20 -9.83
CA ALA A 94 11.71 -12.69 -10.62
C ALA A 94 11.33 -12.98 -12.09
N GLY A 95 10.06 -13.29 -12.36
CA GLY A 95 9.52 -13.45 -13.71
C GLY A 95 9.29 -12.14 -14.48
N ILE A 96 9.46 -10.98 -13.85
CA ILE A 96 9.35 -9.67 -14.51
C ILE A 96 10.71 -9.34 -15.14
N THR A 97 10.89 -9.69 -16.40
CA THR A 97 12.01 -9.21 -17.20
C THR A 97 11.83 -7.74 -17.55
N GLU A 98 12.89 -6.95 -17.43
CA GLU A 98 12.90 -5.56 -17.92
C GLU A 98 12.60 -5.56 -19.42
N THR A 99 11.48 -4.96 -19.80
CA THR A 99 11.17 -4.68 -21.20
C THR A 99 12.10 -3.57 -21.65
N GLY A 100 12.95 -3.85 -22.65
CA GLY A 100 13.85 -2.87 -23.23
C GLY A 100 13.11 -1.61 -23.75
N PRO A 101 13.84 -0.50 -23.96
CA PRO A 101 13.27 0.82 -24.26
C PRO A 101 12.53 0.93 -25.62
N GLU A 102 12.47 -0.12 -26.43
CA GLU A 102 12.02 -0.05 -27.83
C GLU A 102 10.57 -0.46 -28.10
N ASN A 103 9.83 -1.01 -27.13
CA ASN A 103 8.46 -1.45 -27.38
C ASN A 103 7.42 -0.43 -26.89
N LYS A 104 6.46 -0.16 -27.78
CA LYS A 104 5.33 0.80 -27.66
C LYS A 104 4.90 1.05 -26.21
N PRO A 105 4.59 2.30 -25.81
CA PRO A 105 4.27 2.69 -24.43
C PRO A 105 2.90 2.15 -24.01
N HIS A 106 2.77 0.83 -23.88
CA HIS A 106 1.63 0.25 -23.22
C HIS A 106 1.87 0.39 -21.71
N PRO A 107 0.98 1.06 -20.98
CA PRO A 107 1.23 1.49 -19.61
C PRO A 107 1.42 0.30 -18.66
N TYR A 108 0.79 -0.84 -18.96
CA TYR A 108 0.92 -2.09 -18.22
C TYR A 108 2.16 -2.91 -18.63
N LEU A 109 2.87 -2.55 -19.70
CA LEU A 109 4.12 -3.21 -20.07
C LEU A 109 5.29 -2.69 -19.23
N THR A 110 5.14 -1.52 -18.59
CA THR A 110 6.16 -0.95 -17.72
C THR A 110 6.44 -1.84 -16.52
N THR A 111 7.73 -1.99 -16.18
CA THR A 111 8.17 -2.63 -14.94
C THR A 111 7.58 -1.93 -13.71
N ASP A 112 7.42 -0.61 -13.79
CA ASP A 112 6.94 0.25 -12.70
C ASP A 112 5.56 -0.16 -12.18
N TYR A 113 4.60 -0.37 -13.08
CA TYR A 113 3.26 -0.78 -12.69
C TYR A 113 3.29 -2.09 -11.91
N HIS A 114 4.03 -3.09 -12.42
CA HIS A 114 4.14 -4.39 -11.76
C HIS A 114 4.86 -4.29 -10.41
N MET A 115 5.90 -3.46 -10.31
CA MET A 115 6.61 -3.23 -9.04
C MET A 115 5.73 -2.50 -8.01
N ILE A 116 4.84 -1.59 -8.43
CA ILE A 116 3.84 -1.02 -7.52
C ILE A 116 2.95 -2.13 -6.95
N GLN A 117 2.45 -3.02 -7.81
CA GLN A 117 1.59 -4.11 -7.34
C GLN A 117 2.35 -5.11 -6.43
N TYR A 118 3.62 -5.39 -6.73
CA TYR A 118 4.50 -6.16 -5.84
C TYR A 118 4.55 -5.57 -4.43
N HIS A 119 4.89 -4.28 -4.33
CA HIS A 119 5.04 -3.62 -3.03
C HIS A 119 3.71 -3.51 -2.29
N LYS A 120 2.58 -3.35 -3.00
CA LYS A 120 1.24 -3.44 -2.41
C LYS A 120 0.99 -4.82 -1.80
N ALA A 121 1.35 -5.89 -2.50
CA ALA A 121 1.18 -7.26 -1.99
C ALA A 121 2.07 -7.53 -0.76
N ILE A 122 3.30 -6.97 -0.72
CA ILE A 122 4.17 -7.03 0.47
C ILE A 122 3.54 -6.31 1.67
N ILE A 123 2.97 -5.11 1.47
CA ILE A 123 2.24 -4.43 2.54
C ILE A 123 1.05 -5.29 2.97
N LEU A 124 0.20 -5.73 2.04
CA LEU A 124 -0.98 -6.54 2.33
C LEU A 124 -0.65 -7.81 3.11
N LEU A 125 0.44 -8.50 2.76
CA LEU A 125 0.89 -9.72 3.43
C LEU A 125 1.25 -9.49 4.89
N ASN A 126 1.86 -8.35 5.20
CA ASN A 126 2.40 -8.06 6.53
C ASN A 126 1.51 -7.13 7.37
N LEU A 127 0.51 -6.51 6.76
CA LEU A 127 -0.36 -5.51 7.38
C LEU A 127 -1.03 -6.00 8.68
N PRO A 128 -1.57 -7.24 8.77
CA PRO A 128 -2.17 -7.72 10.02
C PRO A 128 -1.18 -7.86 11.18
N PHE A 129 0.11 -8.03 10.88
CA PHE A 129 1.16 -8.18 11.88
C PHE A 129 1.76 -6.83 12.31
N LEU A 130 1.53 -5.76 11.53
CA LEU A 130 2.16 -4.46 11.70
C LEU A 130 2.08 -3.91 13.14
N PRO A 131 0.94 -3.98 13.86
CA PRO A 131 0.86 -3.51 15.25
C PRO A 131 1.73 -4.29 16.25
N SER A 132 2.12 -5.52 15.90
CA SER A 132 2.96 -6.39 16.73
C SER A 132 4.44 -6.37 16.33
N LEU A 133 4.79 -5.71 15.22
CA LEU A 133 6.16 -5.62 14.76
C LEU A 133 6.94 -4.60 15.59
N THR A 134 8.15 -4.99 15.97
CA THR A 134 9.11 -4.07 16.60
C THR A 134 10.02 -3.45 15.55
N PRO A 135 10.58 -2.25 15.76
CA PRO A 135 11.53 -1.63 14.83
C PRO A 135 12.78 -2.46 14.53
N GLN A 136 13.14 -3.40 15.41
CA GLN A 136 14.28 -4.32 15.20
C GLN A 136 13.97 -5.48 14.22
N ASP A 137 12.70 -5.67 13.85
CA ASP A 137 12.29 -6.73 12.94
C ASP A 137 12.64 -6.34 11.48
N PRO A 138 13.34 -7.18 10.71
CA PRO A 138 13.62 -6.89 9.30
C PRO A 138 12.34 -6.66 8.46
N THR A 139 11.22 -7.28 8.84
CA THR A 139 9.90 -7.11 8.21
C THR A 139 9.40 -5.67 8.36
N PHE A 140 9.69 -5.01 9.48
CA PHE A 140 9.32 -3.61 9.70
C PHE A 140 9.98 -2.70 8.66
N HIS A 141 11.29 -2.82 8.48
CA HIS A 141 12.02 -2.04 7.48
C HIS A 141 11.61 -2.37 6.05
N GLU A 142 11.26 -3.62 5.76
CA GLU A 142 10.76 -4.02 4.45
C GLU A 142 9.41 -3.37 4.11
N ILE A 143 8.50 -3.28 5.08
CA ILE A 143 7.20 -2.62 4.92
C ILE A 143 7.41 -1.12 4.66
N VAL A 144 8.25 -0.46 5.47
CA VAL A 144 8.60 0.96 5.27
C VAL A 144 9.20 1.19 3.88
N HIS A 145 10.14 0.33 3.48
CA HIS A 145 10.74 0.40 2.15
C HIS A 145 9.70 0.23 1.06
N SER A 146 8.83 -0.78 1.17
CA SER A 146 7.79 -1.07 0.17
C SER A 146 6.78 0.08 0.06
N ALA A 147 6.37 0.67 1.17
CA ALA A 147 5.52 1.85 1.19
C ALA A 147 6.19 3.03 0.46
N GLY A 148 7.47 3.30 0.74
CA GLY A 148 8.21 4.33 0.03
C GLY A 148 8.32 4.08 -1.48
N GLN A 149 8.56 2.83 -1.89
CA GLN A 149 8.62 2.45 -3.31
C GLN A 149 7.28 2.70 -4.01
N ILE A 150 6.14 2.39 -3.39
CA ILE A 150 4.82 2.69 -3.98
C ILE A 150 4.69 4.18 -4.30
N CYS A 151 5.05 5.06 -3.36
CA CYS A 151 4.94 6.51 -3.57
C CYS A 151 5.88 7.01 -4.68
N ILE A 152 7.13 6.54 -4.70
CA ILE A 152 8.12 6.94 -5.70
C ILE A 152 7.76 6.42 -7.09
N LEU A 153 7.39 5.14 -7.21
CA LEU A 153 7.00 4.52 -8.48
C LEU A 153 5.70 5.13 -9.02
N SER A 154 4.71 5.40 -8.16
CA SER A 154 3.45 6.06 -8.57
C SER A 154 3.73 7.45 -9.14
N LYS A 155 4.60 8.22 -8.47
CA LYS A 155 5.01 9.54 -8.97
C LYS A 155 5.76 9.42 -10.30
N ARG A 156 6.68 8.46 -10.45
CA ARG A 156 7.43 8.24 -11.69
C ARG A 156 6.49 7.88 -12.85
N LEU A 157 5.53 6.99 -12.60
CA LEU A 157 4.51 6.59 -13.57
C LEU A 157 3.65 7.79 -14.02
N HIS A 158 3.33 8.68 -13.08
CA HIS A 158 2.65 9.95 -13.33
C HIS A 158 3.50 10.91 -14.17
N ASP A 159 4.76 11.14 -13.80
CA ASP A 159 5.65 12.07 -14.50
C ASP A 159 5.93 11.63 -15.95
N GLN A 160 5.87 10.31 -16.21
CA GLN A 160 5.91 9.72 -17.54
C GLN A 160 4.59 9.84 -18.32
N GLN A 161 3.60 10.56 -17.79
CA GLN A 161 2.26 10.78 -18.38
C GLN A 161 1.49 9.48 -18.69
N THR A 162 1.74 8.45 -17.91
CA THR A 162 1.06 7.16 -18.10
C THR A 162 -0.39 7.27 -17.63
N TYR A 163 -1.36 6.87 -18.46
CA TYR A 163 -2.80 7.01 -18.21
C TYR A 163 -3.29 6.39 -16.87
N ILE A 164 -2.59 5.36 -16.37
CA ILE A 164 -2.90 4.64 -15.12
C ILE A 164 -2.82 5.54 -13.87
N SER A 165 -2.09 6.64 -13.95
CA SER A 165 -1.72 7.49 -12.81
C SER A 165 -2.90 8.15 -12.09
N PHE A 166 -4.05 8.29 -12.76
CA PHE A 166 -5.24 8.97 -12.21
C PHE A 166 -6.35 8.03 -11.73
N SER A 167 -6.06 6.73 -11.59
CA SER A 167 -7.04 5.75 -11.12
C SER A 167 -7.31 5.89 -9.62
N LEU A 168 -8.54 5.57 -9.20
CA LEU A 168 -8.90 5.46 -7.78
C LEU A 168 -8.06 4.39 -7.06
N LEU A 169 -7.61 3.37 -7.80
CA LEU A 169 -6.65 2.37 -7.31
C LEU A 169 -5.29 2.98 -6.97
N SER A 170 -4.82 3.96 -7.75
CA SER A 170 -3.59 4.71 -7.46
C SER A 170 -3.76 5.56 -6.20
N LEU A 171 -4.92 6.20 -6.00
CA LEU A 171 -5.23 6.94 -4.77
C LEU A 171 -5.12 6.05 -3.54
N HIS A 172 -5.81 4.92 -3.57
CA HIS A 172 -5.83 3.97 -2.47
C HIS A 172 -4.42 3.48 -2.13
N ALA A 173 -3.65 3.07 -3.15
CA ALA A 173 -2.29 2.59 -2.97
C ALA A 173 -1.36 3.65 -2.34
N ASN A 174 -1.42 4.89 -2.81
CA ASN A 174 -0.60 5.99 -2.27
C ASN A 174 -1.04 6.35 -0.85
N PHE A 175 -2.33 6.41 -0.58
CA PHE A 175 -2.84 6.72 0.74
C PHE A 175 -2.44 5.67 1.78
N VAL A 176 -2.65 4.38 1.48
CA VAL A 176 -2.24 3.28 2.36
C VAL A 176 -0.73 3.28 2.59
N ALA A 177 0.08 3.45 1.53
CA ALA A 177 1.52 3.56 1.66
C ALA A 177 1.94 4.75 2.55
N GLY A 178 1.30 5.91 2.37
CA GLY A 178 1.48 7.08 3.21
C GLY A 178 1.20 6.80 4.69
N LEU A 179 0.05 6.20 5.00
CA LEU A 179 -0.32 5.85 6.37
C LEU A 179 0.67 4.88 7.01
N VAL A 180 1.09 3.85 6.28
CA VAL A 180 2.10 2.90 6.73
C VAL A 180 3.43 3.61 7.05
N MET A 181 3.89 4.53 6.19
CA MET A 181 5.12 5.30 6.44
C MET A 181 5.02 6.15 7.70
N VAL A 182 3.92 6.91 7.87
CA VAL A 182 3.75 7.76 9.06
C VAL A 182 3.62 6.92 10.31
N TYR A 183 2.86 5.82 10.27
CA TYR A 183 2.71 4.90 11.38
C TYR A 183 4.07 4.35 11.84
N CYS A 184 4.87 3.84 10.90
CA CYS A 184 6.19 3.32 11.22
C CYS A 184 7.13 4.42 11.77
N PHE A 185 7.04 5.65 11.26
CA PHE A 185 7.82 6.77 11.80
C PHE A 185 7.45 7.09 13.26
N CYS A 186 6.17 7.01 13.62
CA CYS A 186 5.74 7.17 15.01
C CYS A 186 6.26 6.06 15.93
N LEU A 187 6.48 4.86 15.39
CA LEU A 187 7.06 3.75 16.16
C LEU A 187 8.57 3.88 16.32
N ASP A 188 9.24 4.43 15.31
CA ASP A 188 10.68 4.64 15.32
C ASP A 188 11.05 5.83 14.42
N SER A 189 11.33 6.98 15.02
CA SER A 189 11.74 8.19 14.30
C SER A 189 13.13 8.06 13.68
N SER A 190 13.93 7.07 14.07
CA SER A 190 15.27 6.84 13.51
C SER A 190 15.24 6.38 12.05
N ILE A 191 14.08 5.94 11.53
CA ILE A 191 13.91 5.63 10.11
C ILE A 191 13.99 6.87 9.21
N PHE A 192 13.95 8.07 9.81
CA PHE A 192 14.04 9.32 9.06
C PHE A 192 15.34 9.39 8.27
N SER A 193 15.17 9.58 6.95
CA SER A 193 16.28 9.73 6.03
C SER A 193 15.86 10.63 4.88
N PRO A 194 16.80 11.17 4.09
CA PRO A 194 16.47 11.91 2.87
C PRO A 194 15.58 11.11 1.90
N LYS A 195 15.77 9.78 1.84
CA LYS A 195 14.95 8.87 1.02
C LYS A 195 13.54 8.73 1.56
N PHE A 196 13.39 8.57 2.87
CA PHE A 196 12.08 8.53 3.54
C PHE A 196 11.32 9.85 3.31
N SER A 197 11.96 10.98 3.59
CA SER A 197 11.39 12.32 3.37
C SER A 197 10.99 12.54 1.91
N SER A 198 11.80 12.08 0.96
CA SER A 198 11.44 12.13 -0.46
C SER A 198 10.22 11.29 -0.81
N SER A 199 10.05 10.13 -0.16
CA SER A 199 8.91 9.24 -0.36
C SER A 199 7.62 9.84 0.20
N VAL A 200 7.68 10.44 1.39
CA VAL A 200 6.57 11.20 1.99
C VAL A 200 6.15 12.37 1.08
N ARG A 201 7.11 13.16 0.57
CA ARG A 201 6.80 14.23 -0.39
C ARG A 201 6.19 13.71 -1.69
N ALA A 202 6.66 12.57 -2.20
CA ALA A 202 6.07 11.94 -3.38
C ALA A 202 4.62 11.52 -3.13
N CYS A 203 4.33 10.96 -1.95
CA CYS A 203 2.97 10.64 -1.50
C CYS A 203 2.08 11.89 -1.47
N SER A 204 2.48 12.96 -0.78
CA SER A 204 1.71 14.23 -0.72
C SER A 204 1.46 14.78 -2.13
N THR A 205 2.47 14.76 -3.00
CA THR A 205 2.35 15.23 -4.39
C THR A 205 1.29 14.42 -5.14
N MET A 206 1.33 13.10 -5.03
CA MET A 206 0.37 12.23 -5.73
C MET A 206 -1.05 12.41 -5.20
N LEU A 207 -1.24 12.47 -3.88
CA LEU A 207 -2.55 12.73 -3.26
C LEU A 207 -3.09 14.11 -3.67
N TYR A 208 -2.23 15.14 -3.72
CA TYR A 208 -2.60 16.45 -4.24
C TYR A 208 -3.10 16.38 -5.68
N ILE A 209 -2.30 15.82 -6.59
CA ILE A 209 -2.63 15.69 -8.01
C ILE A 209 -3.95 14.96 -8.22
N ILE A 210 -4.18 13.84 -7.51
CA ILE A 210 -5.42 13.07 -7.62
C ILE A 210 -6.61 13.88 -7.07
N SER A 211 -6.42 14.60 -5.96
CA SER A 211 -7.48 15.41 -5.34
C SER A 211 -7.97 16.56 -6.20
N GLU A 212 -7.14 17.10 -7.09
CA GLU A 212 -7.56 18.13 -8.05
C GLU A 212 -8.59 17.59 -9.05
N ARG A 213 -8.56 16.28 -9.32
CA ARG A 213 -9.47 15.62 -10.27
C ARG A 213 -10.66 14.94 -9.60
N TRP A 214 -10.50 14.53 -8.34
CA TRP A 214 -11.50 13.79 -7.57
C TRP A 214 -11.77 14.51 -6.25
N PRO A 215 -12.88 15.29 -6.14
CA PRO A 215 -13.19 16.06 -4.94
C PRO A 215 -13.24 15.22 -3.66
N ARG A 216 -13.66 13.95 -3.75
CA ARG A 216 -13.69 13.03 -2.61
C ARG A 216 -12.29 12.67 -2.08
N ALA A 217 -11.26 12.73 -2.92
CA ALA A 217 -9.88 12.47 -2.50
C ALA A 217 -9.26 13.62 -1.69
N VAL A 218 -9.89 14.81 -1.67
CA VAL A 218 -9.45 15.95 -0.86
C VAL A 218 -9.44 15.60 0.63
N GLN A 219 -10.37 14.77 1.08
CA GLN A 219 -10.45 14.34 2.48
C GLN A 219 -9.27 13.45 2.88
N ALA A 220 -8.94 12.46 2.04
CA ALA A 220 -7.75 11.62 2.22
C ALA A 220 -6.45 12.44 2.21
N ARG A 221 -6.32 13.39 1.27
CA ARG A 221 -5.18 14.33 1.25
C ARG A 221 -5.06 15.12 2.55
N LYS A 222 -6.15 15.77 2.98
CA LYS A 222 -6.17 16.57 4.22
C LYS A 222 -5.82 15.74 5.47
N ALA A 223 -6.33 14.52 5.55
CA ALA A 223 -6.00 13.60 6.63
C ALA A 223 -4.51 13.26 6.63
N PHE A 224 -3.95 12.93 5.47
CA PHE A 224 -2.53 12.64 5.33
C PHE A 224 -1.65 13.84 5.69
N ASP A 225 -1.94 15.03 5.17
CA ASP A 225 -1.18 16.24 5.45
C ASP A 225 -1.19 16.57 6.96
N ARG A 226 -2.33 16.40 7.63
CA ARG A 226 -2.44 16.57 9.08
C ARG A 226 -1.62 15.55 9.85
N LEU A 227 -1.63 14.28 9.43
CA LEU A 227 -0.82 13.23 10.05
C LEU A 227 0.67 13.53 9.92
N VAL A 228 1.14 13.92 8.73
CA VAL A 228 2.55 14.29 8.49
C VAL A 228 2.96 15.48 9.36
N ALA A 229 2.13 16.54 9.41
CA ALA A 229 2.42 17.73 10.21
C ALA A 229 2.49 17.41 11.72
N ALA A 230 1.55 16.61 12.23
CA ALA A 230 1.48 16.27 13.65
C ALA A 230 2.62 15.36 14.13
N THR A 231 3.28 14.63 13.22
CA THR A 231 4.23 13.56 13.57
C THR A 231 5.64 13.89 13.09
N ILE A 232 5.84 14.03 11.78
CA ILE A 232 7.14 14.18 11.13
C ILE A 232 7.66 15.62 11.27
N GLU A 233 6.78 16.61 11.26
CA GLU A 233 7.18 18.03 11.32
C GLU A 233 7.31 18.54 12.77
N CYS A 234 6.52 18.02 13.71
CA CYS A 234 6.62 18.37 15.14
C CYS A 234 7.89 17.81 15.82
N ASP A 235 8.43 16.67 15.37
CA ASP A 235 9.66 16.08 15.93
C ASP A 235 10.93 16.89 15.57
N GLY A 236 10.83 17.86 14.65
CA GLY A 236 11.91 18.75 14.22
C GLY A 236 12.16 19.96 15.14
N GLU A 237 11.26 20.26 16.08
CA GLU A 237 11.53 21.27 17.11
C GLU A 237 11.99 20.60 18.41
N PRO A 238 13.22 20.86 18.89
CA PRO A 238 13.60 20.46 20.23
C PRO A 238 12.65 21.17 21.19
N SER A 239 11.74 20.40 21.79
CA SER A 239 10.67 20.89 22.67
C SER A 239 11.27 21.61 23.88
N THR A 240 11.57 22.89 23.68
CA THR A 240 11.79 23.85 24.75
C THR A 240 10.48 24.59 24.90
N GLY A 241 9.56 23.98 25.66
CA GLY A 241 8.41 24.66 26.24
C GLY A 241 7.15 24.70 25.38
N LEU A 242 6.28 23.72 25.61
CA LEU A 242 4.85 24.02 25.76
C LEU A 242 4.21 23.15 26.84
N MET A 243 4.69 23.32 28.07
CA MET A 243 3.93 23.08 29.28
C MET A 243 4.16 24.30 30.17
N ARG A 244 3.38 25.38 29.99
CA ARG A 244 3.23 26.39 31.06
C ARG A 244 2.00 27.29 30.91
N SER A 245 1.00 26.95 31.70
CA SER A 245 0.13 27.85 32.45
C SER A 245 -0.46 26.98 33.56
N GLU A 246 -0.43 27.26 34.85
CA GLU A 246 0.13 28.28 35.73
C GLU A 246 0.03 27.63 37.13
N ASN A 247 1.03 27.74 38.00
CA ASN A 247 0.87 28.01 39.44
C ASN A 247 2.25 28.08 40.13
N ASN A 248 2.45 29.18 40.86
CA ASN A 248 3.70 29.62 41.46
C ASN A 248 3.93 29.00 42.85
N LEU A 249 5.14 28.48 43.13
CA LEU A 249 6.01 28.80 44.29
C LEU A 249 7.40 28.11 44.15
N PRO A 250 8.51 28.65 44.70
CA PRO A 250 9.88 28.26 44.33
C PRO A 250 10.56 27.40 45.43
N PRO A 251 11.88 27.07 45.37
CA PRO A 251 12.33 25.68 45.19
C PRO A 251 13.09 25.12 46.41
N SER A 252 13.23 23.79 46.47
CA SER A 252 14.29 23.15 47.26
C SER A 252 15.02 22.12 46.41
N GLN A 253 16.36 22.26 46.37
CA GLN A 253 17.33 21.32 45.82
C GLN A 253 17.25 19.99 46.58
N ASP A 254 17.39 18.83 45.92
CA ASP A 254 18.69 18.21 45.71
C ASP A 254 18.58 16.87 44.94
N ARG A 255 19.57 16.65 44.06
CA ARG A 255 20.24 15.36 43.77
C ARG A 255 19.55 14.24 42.95
N PHE A 256 20.01 14.14 41.70
CA PHE A 256 20.40 12.94 40.93
C PHE A 256 20.07 11.55 41.53
N GLN A 257 19.32 10.74 40.75
CA GLN A 257 19.79 9.40 40.38
C GLN A 257 19.13 8.87 39.11
N THR A 258 19.98 8.28 38.28
CA THR A 258 19.78 7.72 36.95
C THR A 258 19.25 6.29 37.05
N GLY A 259 18.33 5.93 36.14
CA GLY A 259 18.34 4.62 35.49
C GLY A 259 17.34 3.58 36.02
N LEU A 260 16.21 3.44 35.31
CA LEU A 260 15.75 2.13 34.83
C LEU A 260 14.77 2.34 33.66
N LEU A 261 15.22 1.98 32.45
CA LEU A 261 14.37 1.87 31.28
C LEU A 261 13.43 0.68 31.48
N SER A 262 12.17 0.96 31.79
CA SER A 262 11.08 0.02 31.58
C SER A 262 10.52 0.32 30.19
N GLY A 263 10.63 -0.66 29.28
CA GLY A 263 9.94 -0.61 27.99
C GLY A 263 8.44 -0.62 28.23
N GLU A 264 7.83 0.55 28.27
CA GLU A 264 6.39 0.71 28.29
C GLU A 264 5.86 0.82 26.86
N ALA A 265 4.79 0.08 26.61
CA ALA A 265 4.09 0.00 25.34
C ALA A 265 3.55 1.39 24.93
N GLY A 266 4.31 2.11 24.10
CA GLY A 266 3.90 3.37 23.46
C GLY A 266 2.99 3.21 22.23
N HIS A 267 2.66 1.97 21.85
CA HIS A 267 1.83 1.67 20.68
C HIS A 267 0.36 2.13 20.74
N PRO A 268 -0.34 2.14 21.91
CA PRO A 268 -1.75 2.52 21.96
C PRO A 268 -2.01 4.01 21.67
N GLU A 269 -1.12 4.90 22.13
CA GLU A 269 -1.31 6.35 22.01
C GLU A 269 -1.17 6.82 20.56
N VAL A 270 -0.19 6.27 19.82
CA VAL A 270 -0.02 6.50 18.38
C VAL A 270 -1.25 6.03 17.61
N TRP A 271 -1.76 4.83 17.91
CA TRP A 271 -2.93 4.27 17.26
C TRP A 271 -4.19 5.10 17.50
N ASN A 272 -4.42 5.54 18.74
CA ASN A 272 -5.54 6.41 19.11
C ASN A 272 -5.46 7.79 18.43
N SER A 273 -4.26 8.34 18.26
CA SER A 273 -4.05 9.59 17.51
C SER A 273 -4.42 9.45 16.04
N PHE A 274 -4.01 8.34 15.41
CA PHE A 274 -4.40 8.00 14.05
C PHE A 274 -5.90 7.82 13.91
N GLU A 275 -6.53 7.10 14.84
CA GLU A 275 -7.98 6.87 14.86
C GLU A 275 -8.75 8.18 14.97
N SER A 276 -8.32 9.09 15.84
CA SER A 276 -8.94 10.42 15.97
C SER A 276 -8.80 11.25 14.70
N ILE A 277 -7.61 11.30 14.09
CA ILE A 277 -7.37 12.12 12.90
C ILE A 277 -8.10 11.55 11.67
N LEU A 278 -8.17 10.21 11.54
CA LEU A 278 -8.87 9.56 10.44
C LEU A 278 -10.40 9.58 10.64
N GLY A 279 -10.86 9.46 11.88
CA GLY A 279 -12.26 9.61 12.27
C GLY A 279 -12.84 11.00 11.97
N ASP A 280 -12.07 12.07 12.20
CA ASP A 280 -12.44 13.45 11.80
C ASP A 280 -12.71 13.57 10.29
N HIS A 281 -12.12 12.67 9.51
CA HIS A 281 -12.23 12.62 8.07
C HIS A 281 -13.16 11.48 7.59
N GLN A 282 -14.00 10.91 8.46
CA GLN A 282 -14.91 9.80 8.12
C GLN A 282 -14.19 8.61 7.44
N ILE A 283 -12.90 8.42 7.71
CA ILE A 283 -12.12 7.28 7.24
C ILE A 283 -12.08 6.29 8.39
N ASP A 284 -12.82 5.20 8.25
CA ASP A 284 -12.88 4.15 9.26
C ASP A 284 -11.57 3.34 9.30
N LEU A 285 -10.94 3.30 10.49
CA LEU A 285 -9.65 2.65 10.73
C LEU A 285 -9.74 1.10 10.72
N GLU A 286 -10.93 0.52 10.91
CA GLU A 286 -11.09 -0.94 10.81
C GLU A 286 -11.20 -1.41 9.35
N THR A 287 -11.62 -0.52 8.45
CA THR A 287 -12.00 -0.88 7.08
C THR A 287 -11.18 -0.21 5.99
N TRP A 288 -10.43 0.88 6.25
CA TRP A 288 -9.54 1.54 5.27
C TRP A 288 -8.43 0.66 4.70
N MET A 289 -8.04 -0.40 5.42
CA MET A 289 -7.03 -1.38 4.99
C MET A 289 -7.57 -2.36 3.94
N HIS A 290 -8.89 -2.49 3.87
CA HIS A 290 -9.61 -3.23 2.85
C HIS A 290 -10.33 -2.25 1.92
N ASP A 291 -10.93 -2.75 0.85
CA ASP A 291 -11.56 -1.95 -0.22
C ASP A 291 -12.70 -0.99 0.24
N SER A 292 -12.87 -0.72 1.54
CA SER A 292 -13.88 0.16 2.10
C SER A 292 -13.63 1.65 1.91
N ILE A 293 -12.41 2.10 1.55
CA ILE A 293 -12.27 3.46 1.00
C ILE A 293 -13.22 3.63 -0.19
N PHE A 294 -13.44 2.56 -0.97
CA PHE A 294 -14.42 2.56 -2.04
C PHE A 294 -15.85 2.57 -1.50
N ASP A 295 -16.22 1.84 -0.44
CA ASP A 295 -17.59 1.92 0.11
C ASP A 295 -17.94 3.31 0.66
N THR A 296 -17.00 4.01 1.30
CA THR A 296 -17.17 5.40 1.74
C THR A 296 -17.27 6.38 0.56
N ILE A 297 -16.58 6.08 -0.56
CA ILE A 297 -16.59 6.90 -1.79
C ILE A 297 -17.76 6.56 -2.73
N SER A 298 -18.32 5.35 -2.63
CA SER A 298 -19.31 4.74 -3.53
C SER A 298 -20.74 4.82 -3.02
N THR A 299 -21.03 5.63 -1.99
CA THR A 299 -22.40 6.13 -1.81
C THR A 299 -22.74 7.00 -3.02
N PHE A 300 -23.26 6.33 -4.05
CA PHE A 300 -23.96 6.91 -5.18
C PHE A 300 -24.96 7.91 -4.59
N GLN A 301 -24.84 9.19 -4.96
CA GLN A 301 -26.02 10.03 -4.91
C GLN A 301 -27.06 9.35 -5.81
N PRO A 302 -28.34 9.25 -5.40
CA PRO A 302 -29.39 8.95 -6.35
C PRO A 302 -29.27 9.99 -7.47
N MET A 303 -29.09 9.54 -8.71
CA MET A 303 -29.41 10.44 -9.82
C MET A 303 -30.90 10.74 -9.67
N ASP A 304 -31.21 11.98 -9.31
CA ASP A 304 -32.54 12.54 -9.54
C ASP A 304 -32.75 12.52 -11.05
N TRP A 305 -33.37 11.46 -11.55
CA TRP A 305 -33.98 11.47 -12.86
C TRP A 305 -35.19 12.38 -12.76
N THR A 306 -34.97 13.68 -12.95
CA THR A 306 -36.07 14.60 -13.26
C THR A 306 -36.45 14.38 -14.71
N GLU A 307 -37.66 13.82 -14.90
CA GLU A 307 -38.41 13.80 -16.17
C GLU A 307 -38.65 15.21 -16.73
#